data_AF-A0A3D4AQF5-F1
#
_entry.id   AF-A0A3D4AQF5-F1
#
_cell.length_a   1.000
_cell.length_b   1.000
_cell.length_c   1.000
_cell.angle_alpha   90.00
_cell.angle_beta   90.00
_cell.angle_gamma   90.00
#
_symmetry.space_group_name_H-M   'P 1'
#
loop_
_entity.id
_entity.type
_entity.pdbx_description
1 polymer ?
#
loop_
_entity_poly.entity_id
_entity_poly.type
_entity_poly.pdbx_seq_one_letter_code
_entity_poly.pdbx_strand_id
1 'polypeptide(L)'
;MRITPSSIKYYTLFKLPAAYFTGVRVRSIDEKQCTVRVRLNFMNKNPFRSMFWAVQGMAAELSTGALIMHALHGSNTKVSMLVIENKARFSKKAVGRINFSCNQGEAV
;
A
#
# COMPACT_ATOMS: atom_id res chain seq x y z
N MET A 1 15.80 7.74 5.15
CA MET A 1 15.05 8.48 4.11
C MET A 1 13.73 8.94 4.73
N ARG A 2 13.39 10.23 4.68
CA ARG A 2 12.08 10.69 5.19
C ARG A 2 10.97 9.97 4.42
N ILE A 3 10.05 9.35 5.15
CA ILE A 3 8.95 8.59 4.55
C ILE A 3 7.90 9.59 4.08
N THR A 4 7.76 9.73 2.77
CA THR A 4 6.81 10.63 2.10
C THR A 4 6.19 9.91 0.91
N PRO A 5 5.04 10.35 0.39
CA PRO A 5 4.42 9.72 -0.77
C PRO A 5 5.37 9.65 -1.98
N SER A 6 6.15 10.70 -2.22
CA SER A 6 7.14 10.74 -3.31
C SER A 6 8.29 9.76 -3.07
N SER A 7 8.80 9.66 -1.84
CA SER A 7 9.92 8.76 -1.54
C SER A 7 9.50 7.28 -1.63
N ILE A 8 8.28 6.94 -1.20
CA ILE A 8 7.70 5.60 -1.38
C ILE A 8 7.46 5.29 -2.86
N LYS A 9 7.04 6.28 -3.67
CA LYS A 9 6.88 6.10 -5.13
C LYS A 9 8.20 5.68 -5.79
N TYR A 10 9.32 6.31 -5.46
CA TYR A 10 10.62 5.90 -5.99
C TYR A 10 11.08 4.56 -5.40
N TYR A 11 10.87 4.32 -4.10
CA TYR A 11 11.17 3.02 -3.49
C TYR A 11 10.44 1.88 -4.21
N THR A 12 9.13 2.00 -4.42
CA THR A 12 8.36 1.00 -5.16
C THR A 12 8.80 0.85 -6.61
N LEU A 13 9.21 1.92 -7.29
CA LEU A 13 9.77 1.81 -8.64
C LEU A 13 11.03 0.93 -8.68
N PHE A 14 11.95 1.11 -7.73
CA PHE A 14 13.26 0.44 -7.77
C PHE A 14 13.34 -0.87 -6.98
N LYS A 15 12.52 -1.05 -5.95
CA LYS A 15 12.57 -2.18 -5.00
C LYS A 15 11.33 -3.07 -5.03
N LEU A 16 10.19 -2.56 -5.52
CA LEU A 16 8.93 -3.32 -5.60
C LEU A 16 8.16 -3.01 -6.90
N PRO A 17 8.74 -3.29 -8.09
CA PRO A 17 8.21 -2.82 -9.37
C PRO A 17 6.79 -3.32 -9.65
N ALA A 18 6.41 -4.51 -9.16
CA ALA A 18 5.05 -5.04 -9.29
C ALA A 18 3.99 -4.08 -8.72
N ALA A 19 4.22 -3.51 -7.53
CA ALA A 19 3.33 -2.52 -6.93
C ALA A 19 3.33 -1.21 -7.76
N TYR A 20 4.49 -0.81 -8.28
CA TYR A 20 4.61 0.39 -9.10
C TYR A 20 3.79 0.27 -10.40
N PHE A 21 3.98 -0.78 -11.19
CA PHE A 21 3.35 -0.94 -12.50
C PHE A 21 1.85 -1.26 -12.42
N THR A 22 1.40 -1.90 -11.34
CA THR A 22 -0.03 -2.11 -11.09
C THR A 22 -0.75 -0.86 -10.57
N GLY A 23 -0.02 0.24 -10.33
CA GLY A 23 -0.59 1.54 -10.01
C GLY A 23 -0.89 1.78 -8.52
N VAL A 24 -0.26 1.01 -7.63
CA VAL A 24 -0.36 1.21 -6.17
C VAL A 24 0.41 2.47 -5.78
N ARG A 25 -0.28 3.47 -5.20
CA ARG A 25 0.33 4.76 -4.85
C ARG A 25 -0.11 5.23 -3.47
N VAL A 26 0.85 5.57 -2.61
CA VAL A 26 0.56 6.29 -1.36
C VAL A 26 0.00 7.68 -1.72
N ARG A 27 -1.14 8.03 -1.15
CA ARG A 27 -1.80 9.33 -1.30
C ARG A 27 -1.37 10.27 -0.17
N SER A 28 -1.41 9.78 1.06
CA SER A 28 -1.04 10.51 2.28
C SER A 28 -0.48 9.55 3.31
N ILE A 29 0.41 10.06 4.14
CA ILE A 29 0.96 9.37 5.29
C ILE A 29 1.30 10.39 6.36
N ASP A 30 0.91 10.09 7.58
CA ASP A 30 1.26 10.80 8.81
C ASP A 30 1.44 9.76 9.94
N GLU A 31 1.65 10.22 11.18
CA GLU A 31 1.86 9.36 12.35
C GLU A 31 0.64 8.50 12.70
N LYS A 32 -0.58 8.93 12.32
CA LYS A 32 -1.83 8.28 12.72
C LYS A 32 -2.39 7.38 11.63
N GLN A 33 -2.16 7.72 10.37
CA GLN A 33 -2.78 7.04 9.25
C GLN A 33 -1.95 7.07 7.96
N CYS A 34 -2.17 6.05 7.13
CA CYS A 34 -1.69 6.03 5.76
C CYS A 34 -2.81 5.63 4.82
N THR A 35 -2.94 6.37 3.72
CA THR A 35 -3.89 6.06 2.65
C THR A 35 -3.14 5.74 1.36
N VAL A 36 -3.38 4.55 0.83
CA VAL A 36 -2.93 4.09 -0.48
C VAL A 36 -4.11 4.13 -1.44
N ARG A 37 -3.86 4.48 -2.71
CA ARG A 37 -4.87 4.50 -3.76
C ARG A 37 -4.44 3.65 -4.94
N VAL A 38 -5.42 3.01 -5.58
CA VAL A 38 -5.25 2.29 -6.84
C VAL A 38 -6.39 2.67 -7.77
N ARG A 39 -6.07 2.97 -9.04
CA ARG A 39 -7.08 3.17 -10.10
C ARG A 39 -7.06 1.95 -11.02
N LEU A 40 -8.24 1.39 -11.27
CA LEU A 40 -8.45 0.34 -12.26
C LEU A 40 -7.89 0.77 -13.63
N ASN A 41 -7.06 -0.08 -14.22
CA ASN A 41 -6.43 0.11 -15.52
C ASN A 41 -6.17 -1.25 -16.19
N PHE A 42 -5.51 -1.25 -17.34
CA PHE A 42 -5.21 -2.47 -18.09
C PHE A 42 -4.30 -3.46 -17.34
N MET A 43 -3.32 -2.96 -16.57
CA MET A 43 -2.32 -3.78 -15.87
C MET A 43 -2.86 -4.45 -14.60
N ASN A 44 -3.90 -3.89 -13.98
CA ASN A 44 -4.44 -4.38 -12.71
C ASN A 44 -5.86 -4.94 -12.79
N LYS A 45 -6.45 -5.05 -13.98
CA LYS A 45 -7.77 -5.65 -14.18
C LYS A 45 -7.70 -7.18 -14.15
N ASN A 46 -8.80 -7.80 -13.77
CA ASN A 46 -9.08 -9.22 -13.97
C ASN A 46 -10.02 -9.43 -15.18
N PRO A 47 -10.28 -10.69 -15.61
CA PRO A 47 -11.20 -10.99 -16.71
C PRO A 47 -12.63 -10.48 -16.51
N PHE A 48 -13.01 -10.15 -15.28
CA PHE A 48 -14.34 -9.68 -14.88
C PHE A 48 -14.45 -8.15 -14.83
N ARG A 49 -13.54 -7.43 -15.48
CA ARG A 49 -13.52 -5.95 -15.59
C ARG A 49 -13.47 -5.23 -14.23
N SER A 50 -12.77 -5.83 -13.26
CA SER A 50 -12.54 -5.26 -11.92
C SER A 50 -11.08 -5.42 -11.52
N MET A 51 -10.66 -4.73 -10.45
CA MET A 51 -9.28 -4.80 -9.96
C MET A 51 -8.97 -6.20 -9.42
N PHE A 52 -7.86 -6.78 -9.86
CA PHE A 52 -7.40 -8.08 -9.41
C PHE A 52 -7.14 -8.06 -7.90
N TRP A 53 -7.57 -9.11 -7.20
CA TRP A 53 -7.57 -9.16 -5.73
C TRP A 53 -6.17 -9.00 -5.15
N ALA A 54 -5.13 -9.52 -5.81
CA ALA A 54 -3.75 -9.36 -5.34
C ALA A 54 -3.27 -7.90 -5.38
N VAL A 55 -3.78 -7.08 -6.32
CA VAL A 55 -3.46 -5.64 -6.34
C VAL A 55 -4.15 -4.90 -5.20
N GLN A 56 -5.36 -5.32 -4.85
CA GLN A 56 -6.05 -4.82 -3.65
C GLN A 56 -5.28 -5.22 -2.38
N GLY A 57 -4.78 -6.46 -2.32
CA GLY A 57 -3.92 -6.96 -1.26
C GLY A 57 -2.63 -6.14 -1.10
N MET A 58 -1.89 -5.92 -2.19
CA MET A 58 -0.68 -5.07 -2.19
C MET A 58 -0.96 -3.66 -1.67
N ALA A 59 -2.11 -3.08 -2.03
CA ALA A 59 -2.47 -1.74 -1.58
C ALA A 59 -2.84 -1.69 -0.10
N ALA A 60 -3.58 -2.69 0.39
CA ALA A 60 -3.89 -2.85 1.81
C ALA A 60 -2.61 -3.05 2.65
N GLU A 61 -1.74 -3.97 2.23
CA GLU A 61 -0.46 -4.25 2.88
C GLU A 61 0.46 -3.04 2.89
N LEU A 62 0.59 -2.32 1.77
CA LEU A 62 1.42 -1.12 1.73
C LEU A 62 0.91 -0.03 2.67
N SER A 63 -0.42 0.08 2.88
CA SER A 63 -0.99 1.07 3.79
C SER A 63 -0.62 0.82 5.25
N THR A 64 -0.42 -0.44 5.65
CA THR A 64 0.02 -0.80 7.00
C THR A 64 1.54 -0.74 7.11
N GLY A 65 2.27 -1.35 6.16
CA GLY A 65 3.73 -1.38 6.16
C GLY A 65 4.37 0.01 6.07
N ALA A 66 3.76 0.94 5.33
CA ALA A 66 4.27 2.31 5.23
C ALA A 66 4.20 3.06 6.57
N LEU A 67 3.18 2.79 7.42
CA LEU A 67 3.12 3.36 8.78
C LEU A 67 4.25 2.83 9.66
N ILE A 68 4.51 1.53 9.61
CA ILE A 68 5.62 0.92 10.37
C ILE A 68 6.95 1.51 9.89
N MET A 69 7.16 1.65 8.58
CA MET A 69 8.34 2.31 8.01
C MET A 69 8.47 3.76 8.50
N HIS A 70 7.36 4.49 8.63
CA HIS A 70 7.34 5.87 9.12
C HIS A 70 7.73 5.95 10.60
N ALA A 71 7.15 5.09 11.45
CA ALA A 71 7.49 5.01 12.88
C ALA A 71 8.96 4.63 13.11
N LEU A 72 9.45 3.62 12.39
CA LEU A 72 10.85 3.18 12.49
C LEU A 72 11.86 4.18 11.92
N HIS A 73 11.42 5.15 11.10
CA HIS A 73 12.34 6.14 10.53
C HIS A 73 13.01 6.99 11.62
N GLY A 74 12.31 7.26 12.73
CA GLY A 74 12.84 8.00 13.88
C GLY A 74 13.84 7.22 14.74
N SER A 75 13.78 5.88 14.75
CA SER A 75 14.59 5.04 15.64
C SER A 75 15.95 4.61 15.08
N ASN A 76 16.28 4.99 13.84
CA ASN A 76 17.51 4.63 13.11
C ASN A 76 17.86 3.13 13.12
N THR A 77 16.85 2.27 13.31
CA THR A 77 17.03 0.82 13.44
C THR A 77 16.76 0.13 12.10
N LYS A 78 17.65 -0.78 11.70
CA LYS A 78 17.44 -1.61 10.49
C LYS A 78 16.58 -2.82 10.85
N VAL A 79 15.36 -2.85 10.33
CA VAL A 79 14.40 -3.93 10.57
C VAL A 79 13.93 -4.52 9.23
N SER A 80 13.85 -5.84 9.15
CA SER A 80 13.19 -6.55 8.06
C SER A 80 11.73 -6.82 8.47
N MET A 81 10.78 -6.34 7.68
CA MET A 81 9.35 -6.55 7.93
C MET A 81 8.82 -7.61 6.96
N LEU A 82 8.18 -8.65 7.49
CA LEU A 82 7.58 -9.74 6.71
C LEU A 82 6.13 -9.91 7.13
N VAL A 83 5.24 -10.00 6.14
CA VAL A 83 3.83 -10.32 6.39
C VAL A 83 3.71 -11.80 6.75
N ILE A 84 3.13 -12.08 7.91
CA ILE A 84 2.92 -13.45 8.40
C ILE A 84 1.52 -13.98 8.07
N GLU A 85 0.50 -13.11 8.08
CA GLU A 85 -0.89 -13.46 7.83
C GLU A 85 -1.63 -12.26 7.22
N ASN A 86 -2.57 -12.52 6.32
CA ASN A 86 -3.47 -11.51 5.77
C ASN A 86 -4.89 -12.09 5.62
N LYS A 87 -5.89 -11.45 6.22
CA LYS A 87 -7.31 -11.79 6.10
C LYS A 87 -8.04 -10.68 5.36
N ALA A 88 -8.72 -11.03 4.28
CA ALA A 88 -9.49 -10.09 3.47
C ALA A 88 -10.90 -10.61 3.17
N ARG A 89 -11.88 -9.70 3.12
CA ARG A 89 -13.26 -10.00 2.70
C ARG A 89 -13.63 -9.11 1.53
N PHE A 90 -14.04 -9.72 0.42
CA PHE A 90 -14.44 -9.03 -0.80
C PHE A 90 -15.97 -9.04 -0.93
N SER A 91 -16.61 -7.91 -0.63
CA SER A 91 -18.08 -7.77 -0.67
C SER A 91 -18.61 -7.21 -1.99
N LYS A 92 -17.77 -6.53 -2.78
CA LYS A 92 -18.15 -5.87 -4.03
C LYS A 92 -17.00 -5.89 -5.03
N LYS A 93 -17.33 -5.90 -6.33
CA LYS A 93 -16.34 -5.72 -7.40
C LYS A 93 -15.64 -4.37 -7.26
N ALA A 94 -14.32 -4.39 -7.24
CA ALA A 94 -13.49 -3.20 -7.16
C ALA A 94 -13.37 -2.54 -8.55
N VAL A 95 -14.12 -1.47 -8.79
CA VAL A 95 -14.13 -0.72 -10.06
C VAL A 95 -13.78 0.74 -9.79
N GLY A 96 -13.07 1.39 -10.72
CA GLY A 96 -12.70 2.79 -10.61
C GLY A 96 -11.49 3.03 -9.71
N ARG A 97 -11.54 4.05 -8.85
CA ARG A 97 -10.46 4.38 -7.91
C ARG A 97 -10.84 3.91 -6.52
N ILE A 98 -10.01 3.06 -5.93
CA ILE A 98 -10.20 2.51 -4.60
C ILE A 98 -9.11 3.06 -3.67
N ASN A 99 -9.50 3.45 -2.47
CA ASN A 99 -8.57 3.86 -1.41
C ASN A 99 -8.53 2.76 -0.35
N PHE A 100 -7.32 2.46 0.12
CA PHE A 100 -7.00 1.53 1.19
C PHE A 100 -6.34 2.34 2.29
N SER A 101 -6.90 2.31 3.50
CA SER A 101 -6.44 3.14 4.61
C SER A 101 -6.15 2.28 5.83
N CYS A 102 -4.98 2.50 6.43
CA CYS A 102 -4.69 2.09 7.79
C CYS A 102 -4.76 3.33 8.69
N ASN A 103 -5.52 3.25 9.76
CA ASN A 103 -5.71 4.30 10.77
C ASN A 103 -5.25 3.84 12.17
N GLN A 104 -4.40 2.83 12.22
CA GLN A 104 -3.91 2.22 13.46
C GLN A 104 -2.51 2.75 13.83
N GLY A 105 -2.15 3.97 13.42
CA GLY A 105 -0.83 4.53 13.67
C GLY A 105 -0.46 4.64 15.15
N GLU A 106 -1.44 4.77 16.05
CA GLU A 106 -1.20 4.77 17.51
C GLU A 106 -0.80 3.39 18.08
N ALA A 107 -1.08 2.30 17.36
CA ALA A 107 -0.73 0.93 17.77
C ALA A 107 0.60 0.45 17.18
N VAL A 108 1.23 1.26 16.32
CA VAL A 108 2.51 1.00 15.65
C VAL A 108 3.65 1.58 16.48
#